data_AF-A0A7V9NCS6-F1
#
_entry.id   AF-A0A7V9NCS6-F1
#
_cell.length_a   1.000
_cell.length_b   1.000
_cell.length_c   1.000
_cell.angle_alpha   90.00
_cell.angle_beta   90.00
_cell.angle_gamma   90.00
#
_symmetry.space_group_name_H-M   'P 1'
#
loop_
_entity.id
_entity.type
_entity.pdbx_description
1 polymer ?
#
loop_
_entity_poly.entity_id
_entity_poly.type
_entity_poly.pdbx_seq_one_letter_code
_entity_poly.pdbx_strand_id
1 'polypeptide(L)' 'MKRTNVVLDEDLVSKVKSLYGLPTTRAAIEFALRALLSGHDRRAMLDLEGAGWDGNLDELRSDRPA' A
#
# COMPACT_ATOMS: atom_id res chain seq x y z
N MET A 1 17.29 -4.62 -16.39
CA MET A 1 17.70 -4.06 -15.08
C MET A 1 18.94 -3.20 -15.26
N LYS A 2 19.02 -2.04 -14.60
CA LYS A 2 20.16 -1.09 -14.68
C LYS A 2 20.97 -1.16 -13.38
N ARG A 3 22.31 -1.13 -13.45
CA ARG A 3 23.18 -1.02 -12.27
C ARG A 3 23.30 0.46 -11.89
N THR A 4 23.13 0.77 -10.61
CA THR A 4 23.26 2.13 -10.07
C THR A 4 23.99 2.04 -8.74
N ASN A 5 24.96 2.92 -8.51
CA ASN A 5 25.60 3.08 -7.21
C ASN A 5 24.88 4.19 -6.45
N VAL A 6 24.42 3.88 -5.24
CA VAL A 6 23.73 4.82 -4.35
C VAL A 6 24.29 4.65 -2.94
N VAL A 7 24.36 5.76 -2.19
CA VAL A 7 24.70 5.74 -0.77
C VAL A 7 23.39 5.60 0.02
N LEU A 8 23.36 4.66 0.95
CA LEU A 8 22.19 4.37 1.77
C LEU A 8 22.60 4.32 3.24
N ASP A 9 21.67 4.72 4.10
CA ASP A 9 21.78 4.53 5.54
C ASP A 9 21.65 3.03 5.88
N GLU A 10 22.69 2.47 6.48
CA GLU A 10 22.76 1.04 6.79
C GLU A 10 21.76 0.61 7.87
N ASP A 11 21.52 1.47 8.87
CA ASP A 11 20.55 1.20 9.93
C ASP A 11 19.13 1.18 9.38
N LEU A 12 18.82 2.11 8.47
CA LEU A 12 17.53 2.15 7.79
C LEU A 12 17.30 0.88 6.96
N VAL A 13 18.29 0.50 6.14
CA VAL A 13 18.21 -0.72 5.32
C VAL A 13 18.07 -1.96 6.19
N SER A 14 18.82 -2.04 7.29
CA SER A 14 18.75 -3.16 8.23
C SER A 14 17.37 -3.29 8.86
N LYS A 15 16.79 -2.18 9.32
CA LYS A 15 15.41 -2.15 9.86
C LYS A 15 14.40 -2.63 8.83
N VAL A 16 14.45 -2.14 7.59
CA VAL A 16 13.53 -2.55 6.52
C VAL A 16 13.69 -4.04 6.21
N LYS A 17 14.94 -4.52 6.11
CA LYS A 17 15.22 -5.95 5.88
C LYS A 17 14.67 -6.82 7.00
N SER A 18 14.85 -6.41 8.26
CA SER A 18 14.33 -7.14 9.41
C SER A 18 12.80 -7.14 9.46
N LEU A 19 12.18 -5.98 9.25
CA LEU A 19 10.72 -5.82 9.30
C LEU A 19 9.99 -6.64 8.23
N TYR A 20 10.57 -6.74 7.02
CA TYR A 20 9.95 -7.41 5.88
C TYR A 20 10.64 -8.73 5.48
N GLY A 21 11.59 -9.23 6.28
CA GLY A 21 12.29 -10.50 6.04
C GLY A 21 13.11 -10.54 4.74
N LEU A 22 13.69 -9.40 4.32
CA LEU A 22 14.34 -9.27 3.02
C LEU A 22 15.83 -9.65 3.09
N PRO A 23 16.33 -10.51 2.19
CA PRO A 23 17.68 -11.04 2.28
C PRO A 23 18.75 -10.02 1.85
N THR A 24 18.43 -9.11 0.93
CA THR A 24 19.41 -8.22 0.30
C THR A 24 18.95 -6.76 0.28
N THR A 25 19.90 -5.83 0.25
CA THR A 25 19.62 -4.39 0.07
C THR A 25 18.89 -4.12 -1.24
N ARG A 26 19.20 -4.87 -2.30
CA ARG A 26 18.47 -4.79 -3.57
C ARG A 26 16.99 -5.14 -3.40
N ALA A 27 16.69 -6.21 -2.68
CA ALA A 27 15.31 -6.60 -2.40
C ALA A 27 14.58 -5.53 -1.56
N ALA A 28 15.26 -4.91 -0.60
CA ALA A 28 14.72 -3.79 0.17
C ALA A 28 14.40 -2.57 -0.71
N ILE A 29 15.31 -2.18 -1.62
CA ILE A 29 15.09 -1.08 -2.55
C ILE A 29 13.92 -1.39 -3.49
N GLU A 30 13.89 -2.59 -4.08
CA GLU A 30 12.80 -2.98 -4.99
C GLU A 30 11.45 -3.01 -4.27
N PHE A 31 11.42 -3.55 -3.04
CA PHE A 31 10.23 -3.56 -2.20
C PHE A 31 9.75 -2.13 -1.90
N ALA A 32 10.65 -1.23 -1.49
CA ALA A 32 10.30 0.15 -1.17
C ALA A 32 9.72 0.89 -2.40
N LEU A 33 10.33 0.72 -3.58
CA LEU A 33 9.83 1.31 -4.82
C LEU A 33 8.43 0.81 -5.19
N ARG A 34 8.18 -0.50 -5.06
CA ARG A 34 6.86 -1.09 -5.33
C ARG A 34 5.82 -0.61 -4.31
N ALA A 35 6.18 -0.58 -3.03
CA ALA A 35 5.29 -0.12 -1.96
C ALA A 35 4.86 1.33 -2.16
N LEU A 36 5.77 2.20 -2.62
CA LEU A 36 5.44 3.60 -2.96
C LEU A 36 4.42 3.69 -4.11
N LEU A 37 4.55 2.85 -5.13
CA LEU A 37 3.59 2.81 -6.24
C LEU A 37 2.23 2.25 -5.81
N SER A 38 2.19 1.21 -4.99
CA SER A 38 0.94 0.66 -4.44
C SER A 38 0.18 1.66 -3.56
N GLY A 39 0.90 2.58 -2.89
CA GLY A 39 0.27 3.68 -2.17
C GLY A 39 -0.41 4.71 -3.09
N HIS A 40 0.04 4.83 -4.34
CA HIS A 40 -0.54 5.75 -5.31
C HIS A 40 -1.89 5.28 -5.85
N ASP A 41 -2.07 3.97 -6.01
CA ASP A 41 -3.36 3.37 -6.40
C ASP A 41 -4.44 3.55 -5.33
N ARG A 42 -4.05 3.66 -4.06
CA ARG A 42 -5.00 3.91 -2.97
C ARG A 42 -5.70 5.25 -3.11
N ARG A 43 -5.01 6.28 -3.62
CA ARG A 43 -5.64 7.58 -3.91
C ARG A 43 -6.66 7.44 -5.05
N ALA A 44 -6.31 6.72 -6.11
CA ALA A 44 -7.25 6.43 -7.19
C ALA A 44 -8.47 5.59 -6.72
N MET A 45 -8.29 4.69 -5.74
CA MET A 45 -9.42 4.01 -5.08
C MET A 45 -10.28 4.94 -4.25
N LEU A 46 -9.69 5.94 -3.58
CA LEU A 46 -10.46 6.97 -2.86
C LEU A 46 -11.23 7.87 -3.82
N ASP A 47 -10.74 8.08 -5.05
CA ASP A 47 -11.49 8.83 -6.07
C ASP A 47 -12.77 8.08 -6.53
N LEU A 48 -12.91 6.79 -6.22
CA LEU A 48 -14.13 6.01 -6.42
C LEU A 48 -15.13 6.14 -5.25
N GLU A 49 -14.81 6.92 -4.21
CA GLU A 49 -15.72 7.22 -3.11
C GLU A 49 -16.99 7.91 -3.64
N GLY A 50 -18.15 7.31 -3.35
CA GLY A 50 -19.44 7.77 -3.87
C GLY A 50 -19.87 7.14 -5.21
N ALA A 51 -19.05 6.27 -5.82
CA ALA A 51 -19.42 5.55 -7.03
C ALA A 51 -20.06 4.17 -6.75
N GLY A 52 -21.04 3.78 -7.57
CA GLY A 52 -21.45 2.38 -7.72
C GLY A 52 -22.43 1.82 -6.68
N TRP A 53 -23.11 2.67 -5.91
CA TRP A 53 -24.13 2.21 -4.98
C TRP A 53 -25.43 3.01 -5.11
N ASP A 54 -26.44 2.38 -5.74
CA ASP A 54 -27.80 2.93 -5.94
C ASP A 54 -28.82 2.38 -4.92
N GLY A 55 -28.34 1.74 -3.85
CA GLY A 55 -29.20 1.15 -2.82
C GLY A 55 -29.88 2.20 -1.95
N ASN A 56 -31.02 1.84 -1.34
CA ASN A 56 -31.64 2.65 -0.31
C ASN A 56 -31.16 2.19 1.08
N LEU A 57 -30.46 3.08 1.80
CA LEU A 57 -29.83 2.75 3.08
C LEU A 57 -30.86 2.53 4.18
N ASP A 58 -31.99 3.22 4.07
CA ASP A 58 -33.06 3.16 5.06
C ASP A 58 -33.81 1.83 4.96
N GLU A 59 -34.05 1.33 3.75
CA GLU A 59 -34.66 0.01 3.49
C GLU A 59 -33.83 -1.14 4.06
N LEU A 60 -32.50 -1.08 3.92
CA LEU A 60 -31.59 -2.09 4.47
C LEU A 60 -31.51 -2.07 6.01
N ARG A 61 -31.89 -0.95 6.64
CA ARG A 61 -31.84 -0.78 8.10
C ARG A 61 -33.16 -1.12 8.78
N SER A 62 -34.28 -1.05 8.05
CA SER A 62 -35.61 -1.41 8.56
C SER A 62 -35.76 -2.89 8.97
N ASP A 63 -34.88 -3.78 8.52
CA ASP A 63 -34.94 -5.21 8.81
C ASP A 63 -34.30 -5.61 10.16
N ARG A 64 -33.86 -4.63 10.95
CA ARG A 64 -33.29 -4.89 12.27
C ARG A 64 -34.38 -4.72 13.34
N PRO A 65 -34.87 -5.81 13.99
CA PRO A 65 -35.73 -5.66 15.15
C PRO A 65 -34.95 -4.97 16.27
N ALA A 66 -35.65 -4.12 17.02
CA ALA A 66 -35.11 -3.34 18.15
C ALA A 66 -34.51 -4.22 19.25
#